data_AF-A0A7S4RQX8-F1
#
_entry.id   AF-A0A7S4RQX8-F1
#
_cell.length_a   1.000
_cell.length_b   1.000
_cell.length_c   1.000
_cell.angle_alpha   90.00
_cell.angle_beta   90.00
_cell.angle_gamma   90.00
#
_symmetry.space_group_name_H-M   'P 1'
#
loop_
_entity.id
_entity.type
_entity.pdbx_description
1 polymer ?
#
loop_
_entity_poly.entity_id
_entity_poly.type
_entity_poly.pdbx_seq_one_letter_code
_entity_poly.pdbx_strand_id
1 'polypeptide(L)'
;SSSSSSSSPLSLVQNTTGDESSCNKKNKCNHDIDTNQVSTNTSGAATVLPILQVNVGDKVQPGPHWNEHRLGPKQQQQPSSSSQASLKQGTVVQLKTWGSGGDEYDCVSVLWDDDDKIPKEDNVTTTRAQIYRWGVLIQDGTRVYDLEHC
;
A
#
# COMPACT_ATOMS: atom_id res chain seq x y z
N SER A 1 47.31 -6.27 -34.72
CA SER A 1 47.52 -4.97 -34.06
C SER A 1 46.68 -4.97 -32.79
N SER A 2 47.14 -5.60 -31.70
CA SER A 2 48.11 -5.07 -30.69
C SER A 2 47.47 -3.93 -29.88
N SER A 3 46.92 -4.22 -28.70
CA SER A 3 47.47 -3.94 -27.33
C SER A 3 47.16 -2.50 -26.86
N SER A 4 46.81 -2.13 -25.63
CA SER A 4 47.11 -2.61 -24.26
C SER A 4 46.34 -1.67 -23.28
N SER A 5 45.52 -2.11 -22.31
CA SER A 5 45.78 -2.51 -20.90
C SER A 5 46.23 -1.42 -19.88
N SER A 6 45.45 -1.26 -18.80
CA SER A 6 45.83 -1.04 -17.37
C SER A 6 44.53 -1.14 -16.52
N SER A 7 44.29 -1.91 -15.44
CA SER A 7 45.07 -2.52 -14.33
C SER A 7 45.64 -1.47 -13.36
N SER A 8 45.39 -1.37 -12.04
CA SER A 8 44.71 -2.21 -11.01
C SER A 8 44.38 -1.32 -9.74
N PRO A 9 44.49 -1.73 -8.44
CA PRO A 9 43.36 -2.02 -7.54
C PRO A 9 43.43 -1.47 -6.06
N LEU A 10 42.46 -1.86 -5.22
CA LEU A 10 42.44 -2.14 -3.74
C LEU A 10 42.75 -1.07 -2.64
N SER A 11 41.82 -0.98 -1.68
CA SER A 11 42.03 -1.05 -0.19
C SER A 11 40.63 -1.00 0.47
N LEU A 12 40.12 -2.00 1.19
CA LEU A 12 40.52 -2.66 2.45
C LEU A 12 40.55 -1.70 3.64
N VAL A 13 39.43 -1.63 4.38
CA VAL A 13 39.43 -1.38 5.83
C VAL A 13 38.46 -2.36 6.49
N GLN A 14 39.03 -3.25 7.30
CA GLN A 14 38.36 -4.12 8.26
C GLN A 14 38.58 -3.58 9.68
N ASN A 15 37.75 -4.09 10.60
CA ASN A 15 37.84 -4.09 12.06
C ASN A 15 37.33 -2.82 12.76
N THR A 16 36.58 -2.88 13.86
CA THR A 16 36.63 -3.84 14.99
C THR A 16 35.27 -4.07 15.68
N THR A 17 35.17 -5.27 16.22
CA THR A 17 34.32 -5.83 17.28
C THR A 17 34.10 -4.94 18.51
N GLY A 18 32.94 -5.12 19.16
CA GLY A 18 32.58 -4.66 20.50
C GLY A 18 31.08 -4.94 20.73
N ASP A 19 30.69 -6.18 20.97
CA ASP A 19 30.48 -6.83 22.28
C ASP A 19 29.42 -6.17 23.21
N GLU A 20 28.48 -7.03 23.60
CA GLU A 20 27.58 -7.01 24.76
C GLU A 20 26.66 -5.80 25.03
N SER A 21 25.35 -6.00 24.83
CA SER A 21 24.42 -5.98 25.96
C SER A 21 23.07 -6.59 25.60
N SER A 22 22.81 -7.73 26.24
CA SER A 22 21.53 -8.39 26.38
C SER A 22 20.61 -7.55 27.29
N CYS A 23 19.37 -7.29 26.86
CA CYS A 23 18.30 -6.89 27.76
C CYS A 23 17.08 -7.79 27.53
N ASN A 24 17.07 -8.93 28.20
CA ASN A 24 15.85 -9.68 28.51
C ASN A 24 15.21 -9.09 29.77
N LYS A 25 14.01 -8.51 29.67
CA LYS A 25 12.84 -8.82 30.53
C LYS A 25 11.67 -7.88 30.27
N LYS A 26 10.50 -8.52 30.15
CA LYS A 26 9.14 -8.01 30.36
C LYS A 26 9.11 -6.89 31.41
N ASN A 27 8.43 -5.79 31.10
CA ASN A 27 7.62 -5.07 32.07
C ASN A 27 6.43 -4.40 31.37
N LYS A 28 5.25 -4.76 31.87
CA LYS A 28 3.93 -4.25 31.54
C LYS A 28 3.64 -3.10 32.49
N CYS A 29 3.45 -1.88 31.99
CA CYS A 29 2.74 -0.80 32.68
C CYS A 29 2.05 0.10 31.64
N ASN A 30 0.72 0.11 31.68
CA ASN A 30 -0.11 1.13 31.04
C ASN A 30 0.04 2.44 31.81
N HIS A 31 0.17 3.57 31.11
CA HIS A 31 -0.46 4.82 31.53
C HIS A 31 -0.61 5.75 30.33
N ASP A 32 -1.83 6.28 30.19
CA ASP A 32 -2.23 7.39 29.36
C ASP A 32 -1.25 8.59 29.45
N ILE A 33 -1.14 9.38 28.37
CA ILE A 33 -1.30 10.84 28.35
C ILE A 33 -0.66 11.50 27.10
N ASP A 34 -1.46 12.42 26.53
CA ASP A 34 -1.18 13.58 25.68
C ASP A 34 -0.71 13.42 24.22
N THR A 35 -1.72 13.47 23.34
CA THR A 35 -1.91 14.54 22.35
C THR A 35 -0.90 15.68 22.44
N ASN A 36 0.23 15.56 21.74
CA ASN A 36 1.06 16.71 21.41
C ASN A 36 0.73 17.16 19.98
N GLN A 37 -0.23 18.08 19.87
CA GLN A 37 -0.39 18.90 18.68
C GLN A 37 0.84 19.82 18.56
N VAL A 38 1.75 19.48 17.65
CA VAL A 38 2.70 20.45 17.11
C VAL A 38 1.94 21.32 16.11
N SER A 39 1.38 22.43 16.60
CA SER A 39 0.87 23.51 15.75
C SER A 39 2.05 24.32 15.21
N THR A 40 2.57 23.95 14.04
CA THR A 40 3.40 24.86 13.25
C THR A 40 2.49 25.77 12.43
N ASN A 41 2.36 27.02 12.87
CA ASN A 41 1.80 28.11 12.07
C ASN A 41 2.75 28.42 10.91
N THR A 42 2.45 27.89 9.72
CA THR A 42 3.07 28.32 8.46
C THR A 42 1.98 28.84 7.53
N SER A 43 2.15 30.11 7.16
CA SER A 43 1.38 30.92 6.23
C SER A 43 0.77 30.16 5.05
N GLY A 44 -0.56 30.23 4.90
CA GLY A 44 -1.28 29.92 3.66
C GLY A 44 -1.10 28.51 3.08
N ALA A 45 -0.73 27.53 3.90
CA ALA A 45 -0.70 26.14 3.47
C ALA A 45 -2.13 25.66 3.24
N ALA A 46 -2.46 25.28 2.00
CA ALA A 46 -3.69 24.53 1.73
C ALA A 46 -3.71 23.32 2.66
N THR A 47 -4.70 23.25 3.56
CA THR A 47 -4.82 22.17 4.54
C THR A 47 -5.07 20.88 3.79
N VAL A 48 -4.02 20.09 3.58
CA VAL A 48 -4.15 18.75 3.01
C VAL A 48 -4.91 17.90 4.04
N LEU A 49 -6.07 17.38 3.64
CA LEU A 49 -6.86 16.52 4.51
C LEU A 49 -6.05 15.27 4.92
N PRO A 50 -6.27 14.71 6.12
CA PRO A 50 -5.64 13.45 6.49
C PRO A 50 -6.08 12.31 5.56
N ILE A 51 -5.23 11.29 5.42
CA ILE A 51 -5.58 10.06 4.70
C ILE A 51 -6.63 9.27 5.51
N LEU A 52 -7.52 8.55 4.84
CA LEU A 52 -8.40 7.61 5.51
C LEU A 52 -7.61 6.38 5.96
N GLN A 53 -7.82 5.93 7.19
CA GLN A 53 -7.16 4.73 7.72
C GLN A 53 -7.61 3.47 6.96
N VAL A 54 -6.66 2.56 6.73
CA VAL A 54 -6.88 1.23 6.16
C VAL A 54 -5.87 0.24 6.75
N ASN A 55 -6.29 -0.99 6.93
CA ASN A 55 -5.48 -2.08 7.47
C ASN A 55 -5.47 -3.29 6.54
N VAL A 56 -4.46 -4.15 6.69
CA VAL A 56 -4.47 -5.48 6.08
C VAL A 56 -5.61 -6.30 6.68
N GLY A 57 -6.41 -6.92 5.82
CA GLY A 57 -7.61 -7.66 6.18
C GLY A 57 -8.92 -6.88 5.97
N ASP A 58 -8.86 -5.56 5.78
CA ASP A 58 -10.06 -4.75 5.53
C ASP A 58 -10.74 -5.16 4.22
N LYS A 59 -12.08 -5.15 4.24
CA LYS A 59 -12.92 -5.38 3.06
C LYS A 59 -13.17 -4.08 2.31
N VAL A 60 -12.96 -4.12 1.00
CA VAL A 60 -13.04 -2.95 0.14
C VAL A 60 -13.83 -3.23 -1.14
N GLN A 61 -14.40 -2.17 -1.69
CA GLN A 61 -15.12 -2.16 -2.95
C GLN A 61 -14.69 -0.98 -3.83
N PRO A 62 -15.07 -0.95 -5.12
CA PRO A 62 -14.80 0.18 -6.00
C PRO A 62 -15.33 1.52 -5.48
N GLY A 63 -14.43 2.45 -5.22
CA GLY A 63 -14.72 3.76 -4.64
C GLY A 63 -15.01 4.87 -5.66
N PRO A 64 -14.98 6.14 -5.19
CA PRO A 64 -15.39 7.30 -5.98
C PRO A 64 -14.52 7.57 -7.21
N HIS A 65 -13.22 7.25 -7.17
CA HIS A 65 -12.28 7.53 -8.26
C HIS A 65 -11.90 6.30 -9.08
N TRP A 66 -12.66 5.22 -8.94
CA TRP A 66 -12.47 4.01 -9.73
C TRP A 66 -12.60 4.31 -11.22
N ASN A 67 -11.57 3.95 -11.98
CA ASN A 67 -11.53 4.13 -13.42
C ASN A 67 -11.79 2.78 -14.10
N GLU A 68 -13.00 2.56 -14.62
CA GLU A 68 -13.39 1.28 -15.21
C GLU A 68 -12.61 0.92 -16.48
N HIS A 69 -12.11 1.92 -17.22
CA HIS A 69 -11.26 1.68 -18.39
C HIS A 69 -9.92 1.06 -17.98
N ARG A 70 -9.38 1.43 -16.80
CA ARG A 70 -8.11 0.87 -16.28
C ARG A 70 -8.31 -0.38 -15.43
N LEU A 71 -9.36 -0.38 -14.59
CA LEU A 71 -9.56 -1.36 -13.52
C LEU A 71 -10.61 -2.42 -13.83
N GLY A 72 -11.34 -2.26 -14.93
CA GLY A 72 -12.50 -3.09 -15.26
C GLY A 72 -13.78 -2.64 -14.55
N PRO A 73 -14.89 -3.34 -14.82
CA PRO A 73 -16.22 -2.95 -14.31
C PRO A 73 -16.29 -3.01 -12.79
N LYS A 74 -17.04 -2.05 -12.19
CA LYS A 74 -17.30 -2.04 -10.74
C LYS A 74 -18.16 -3.20 -10.27
N GLN A 75 -19.06 -3.64 -11.13
CA GLN A 75 -20.07 -4.63 -10.82
C GLN A 75 -19.64 -6.00 -11.33
N GLN A 76 -19.88 -7.01 -10.52
CA GLN A 76 -19.74 -8.37 -10.95
C GLN A 76 -21.00 -8.79 -11.73
N GLN A 77 -20.81 -9.28 -12.95
CA GLN A 77 -21.88 -9.92 -13.70
C GLN A 77 -22.09 -11.32 -13.11
N GLN A 78 -23.14 -11.50 -12.31
CA GLN A 78 -23.53 -12.85 -11.92
C GLN A 78 -24.21 -13.56 -13.10
N PRO A 79 -23.80 -14.80 -13.42
CA PRO A 79 -24.47 -15.58 -14.45
C PRO A 79 -25.89 -15.96 -13.98
N SER A 80 -26.87 -15.31 -14.59
CA SER A 80 -28.27 -15.74 -14.74
C SER A 80 -28.96 -16.37 -13.51
N SER A 81 -29.51 -15.56 -12.61
CA SER A 81 -30.78 -15.87 -11.89
C SER A 81 -31.21 -14.77 -10.90
N SER A 82 -30.33 -13.85 -10.51
CA SER A 82 -30.65 -12.73 -9.63
C SER A 82 -30.39 -11.39 -10.34
N SER A 83 -31.43 -10.59 -10.54
CA SER A 83 -31.40 -9.30 -11.25
C SER A 83 -30.66 -8.17 -10.51
N GLN A 84 -29.77 -8.46 -9.57
CA GLN A 84 -28.96 -7.46 -8.88
C GLN A 84 -27.48 -7.73 -9.11
N ALA A 85 -26.87 -6.84 -9.91
CA ALA A 85 -25.43 -6.76 -10.01
C ALA A 85 -24.88 -6.24 -8.68
N SER A 86 -24.04 -7.04 -8.01
CA SER A 86 -23.34 -6.62 -6.79
C SER A 86 -22.03 -5.93 -7.15
N LEU A 87 -21.62 -4.97 -6.31
CA LEU A 87 -20.27 -4.41 -6.39
C LEU A 87 -19.24 -5.51 -6.12
N LYS A 88 -18.12 -5.43 -6.83
CA LYS A 88 -16.96 -6.27 -6.58
C LYS A 88 -16.47 -6.03 -5.15
N GLN A 89 -16.15 -7.10 -4.42
CA GLN A 89 -15.56 -7.03 -3.09
C GLN A 89 -14.19 -7.72 -3.06
N GLY A 90 -13.28 -7.13 -2.29
CA GLY A 90 -11.93 -7.64 -2.14
C GLY A 90 -11.39 -7.39 -0.74
N THR A 91 -10.23 -7.97 -0.48
CA THR A 91 -9.53 -7.91 0.81
C THR A 91 -8.18 -7.23 0.62
N VAL A 92 -7.88 -6.25 1.46
CA VAL A 92 -6.55 -5.61 1.49
C VAL A 92 -5.54 -6.63 2.01
N VAL A 93 -4.53 -6.95 1.20
CA VAL A 93 -3.48 -7.92 1.55
C VAL A 93 -2.14 -7.26 1.85
N GLN A 94 -1.95 -6.00 1.44
CA GLN A 94 -0.71 -5.28 1.68
C GLN A 94 -0.93 -3.76 1.64
N LEU A 95 -0.32 -3.04 2.59
CA LEU A 95 -0.18 -1.58 2.55
C LEU A 95 1.14 -1.21 1.89
N LYS A 96 1.13 -0.18 1.05
CA LYS A 96 2.28 0.29 0.26
C LYS A 96 2.28 1.81 0.20
N THR A 97 3.39 2.35 -0.27
CA THR A 97 3.47 3.76 -0.69
C THR A 97 3.52 3.88 -2.21
N TRP A 98 2.85 4.89 -2.75
CA TRP A 98 3.00 5.40 -4.11
C TRP A 98 4.09 6.49 -4.19
N GLY A 99 4.57 6.98 -3.04
CA GLY A 99 5.52 8.08 -2.97
C GLY A 99 4.91 9.42 -3.37
N SER A 100 3.61 9.64 -3.13
CA SER A 100 2.96 10.93 -3.48
C SER A 100 3.34 12.10 -2.55
N GLY A 101 4.13 11.82 -1.51
CA GLY A 101 4.54 12.80 -0.50
C GLY A 101 3.45 13.12 0.53
N GLY A 102 2.30 12.42 0.47
CA GLY A 102 1.15 12.68 1.33
C GLY A 102 0.98 11.76 2.53
N ASP A 103 1.40 10.50 2.43
CA ASP A 103 1.35 9.49 3.48
C ASP A 103 2.22 8.27 3.10
N GLU A 104 2.62 7.45 4.08
CA GLU A 104 3.37 6.20 3.86
C GLU A 104 2.48 5.03 3.40
N TYR A 105 1.16 5.12 3.61
CA TYR A 105 0.18 4.11 3.21
C TYR A 105 -0.86 4.66 2.23
N ASP A 106 -0.43 5.46 1.26
CA ASP A 106 -1.26 6.03 0.20
C ASP A 106 -1.62 5.04 -0.94
N CYS A 107 -1.30 3.76 -0.75
CA CYS A 107 -1.46 2.70 -1.73
C CYS A 107 -1.77 1.36 -1.07
N VAL A 108 -2.66 0.57 -1.68
CA VAL A 108 -3.01 -0.77 -1.17
C VAL A 108 -2.97 -1.83 -2.26
N SER A 109 -2.65 -3.06 -1.86
CA SER A 109 -2.79 -4.24 -2.71
C SER A 109 -4.02 -5.02 -2.28
N VAL A 110 -4.88 -5.38 -3.22
CA VAL A 110 -6.16 -6.06 -2.96
C VAL A 110 -6.22 -7.38 -3.71
N LEU A 111 -6.68 -8.42 -3.01
CA LEU A 111 -7.11 -9.68 -3.59
C LEU A 111 -8.64 -9.65 -3.71
N TRP A 112 -9.18 -9.91 -4.90
CA TRP A 112 -10.63 -9.88 -5.12
C TRP A 112 -11.27 -11.25 -4.92
N ASP A 113 -12.46 -11.27 -4.31
CA ASP A 113 -13.15 -12.50 -3.91
C ASP A 113 -13.58 -13.37 -5.12
N ASP A 114 -13.61 -12.79 -6.33
CA ASP A 114 -14.01 -13.46 -7.57
C ASP A 114 -12.87 -14.09 -8.37
N ASP A 115 -11.63 -13.69 -8.10
CA ASP A 115 -10.46 -14.20 -8.84
C ASP A 115 -10.16 -15.68 -8.48
N ASP A 116 -10.81 -16.22 -7.44
CA ASP A 116 -10.72 -17.62 -7.01
C ASP A 116 -11.54 -18.60 -7.88
N LYS A 117 -12.45 -18.10 -8.72
CA LYS A 117 -13.38 -18.94 -9.52
C LYS A 117 -12.85 -19.33 -10.90
N ILE A 118 -11.68 -18.84 -11.32
CA ILE A 118 -11.08 -19.21 -12.60
C ILE A 118 -10.43 -20.59 -12.44
N PRO A 119 -10.92 -21.65 -13.13
CA PRO A 119 -10.33 -22.99 -13.02
C PRO A 119 -8.87 -22.94 -13.47
N LYS A 120 -8.02 -23.46 -12.58
CA LYS A 120 -6.56 -23.49 -12.71
C LYS A 120 -6.16 -24.59 -13.70
N GLU A 121 -6.22 -24.33 -14.99
CA GLU A 121 -5.47 -25.16 -15.94
C GLU A 121 -3.98 -24.82 -15.78
N ASP A 122 -3.21 -25.80 -15.31
CA ASP A 122 -1.75 -25.85 -15.20
C ASP A 122 -1.03 -24.79 -14.34
N ASN A 123 -0.96 -25.12 -13.05
CA ASN A 123 0.28 -25.16 -12.25
C ASN A 123 1.16 -23.90 -12.02
N VAL A 124 0.60 -22.68 -12.04
CA VAL A 124 1.06 -21.56 -11.16
C VAL A 124 -0.12 -20.65 -10.89
N THR A 125 -0.82 -20.82 -9.77
CA THR A 125 -1.83 -19.84 -9.35
C THR A 125 -1.26 -18.84 -8.40
N THR A 126 -0.68 -17.81 -8.98
CA THR A 126 -0.61 -16.52 -8.32
C THR A 126 -1.91 -15.79 -8.66
N THR A 127 -2.94 -15.90 -7.81
CA THR A 127 -4.00 -14.89 -7.78
C THR A 127 -3.29 -13.57 -7.44
N ARG A 128 -3.03 -12.77 -8.47
CA ARG A 128 -2.17 -11.59 -8.34
C ARG A 128 -2.98 -10.49 -7.71
N ALA A 129 -2.69 -10.21 -6.45
CA ALA A 129 -3.17 -9.00 -5.80
C ALA A 129 -2.84 -7.78 -6.68
N GLN A 130 -3.85 -6.94 -6.92
CA GLN A 130 -3.73 -5.75 -7.76
C GLN A 130 -3.52 -4.53 -6.87
N ILE A 131 -2.85 -3.50 -7.39
CA ILE A 131 -2.47 -2.30 -6.64
C ILE A 131 -3.42 -1.15 -6.98
N TYR A 132 -3.88 -0.45 -5.94
CA TYR A 132 -4.87 0.62 -6.01
C TYR A 132 -4.42 1.87 -5.23
N ARG A 133 -4.90 3.02 -5.69
CA ARG A 133 -4.68 4.31 -5.02
C ARG A 133 -5.58 4.39 -3.79
N TRP A 134 -4.98 4.69 -2.65
CA TRP A 134 -5.68 4.89 -1.39
C TRP A 134 -5.27 6.23 -0.79
N GLY A 135 -5.86 7.32 -1.26
CA GLY A 135 -5.52 8.64 -0.76
C GLY A 135 -4.22 9.23 -1.32
N VAL A 136 -3.81 8.80 -2.51
CA VAL A 136 -2.72 9.41 -3.30
C VAL A 136 -3.01 10.90 -3.49
N LEU A 137 -2.05 11.76 -3.15
CA LEU A 137 -2.15 13.19 -3.43
C LEU A 137 -1.86 13.48 -4.89
N ILE A 138 -2.75 14.24 -5.53
CA ILE A 138 -2.53 14.81 -6.86
C ILE A 138 -2.15 16.30 -6.75
N GLN A 139 -1.81 16.93 -7.88
CA GLN A 139 -1.18 18.26 -7.93
C GLN A 139 -1.98 19.39 -7.26
N ASP A 140 -3.30 19.27 -7.21
CA ASP A 140 -4.20 20.23 -6.57
C ASP A 140 -4.38 20.00 -5.05
N GLY A 141 -3.68 19.01 -4.48
CA GLY A 141 -3.80 18.61 -3.08
C GLY A 141 -4.98 17.67 -2.80
N THR A 142 -5.75 17.28 -3.81
CA THR A 142 -6.87 16.34 -3.66
C THR A 142 -6.34 14.93 -3.43
N ARG A 143 -7.00 14.18 -2.54
CA ARG A 143 -6.73 12.75 -2.32
C ARG A 143 -7.59 11.88 -3.23
N VAL A 144 -6.95 10.94 -3.91
CA VAL A 144 -7.61 10.03 -4.86
C VAL A 144 -7.75 8.64 -4.26
N TYR A 145 -8.98 8.14 -4.25
CA TYR A 145 -9.35 6.83 -3.72
C TYR A 145 -10.00 6.01 -4.82
N ASP A 146 -9.27 5.00 -5.33
CA ASP A 146 -9.85 4.01 -6.23
C ASP A 146 -10.87 3.14 -5.50
N LEU A 147 -10.68 2.93 -4.19
CA LEU A 147 -11.44 2.02 -3.35
C LEU A 147 -12.16 2.77 -2.24
N GLU A 148 -13.14 2.11 -1.63
CA GLU A 148 -13.77 2.52 -0.36
C GLU A 148 -14.00 1.30 0.53
N HIS A 149 -14.16 1.54 1.82
CA HIS A 149 -14.57 0.50 2.77
C HIS A 149 -15.97 -0.02 2.42
N CYS A 150 -16.17 -1.34 2.56
CA CYS A 150 -17.47 -1.97 2.41
C CYS A 150 -18.44 -1.63 3.56
#